data_AF-A0A0N7Z3U4-F1
#
_entry.id   AF-A0A0N7Z3U4-F1
#
_cell.length_a   1.000
_cell.length_b   1.000
_cell.length_c   1.000
_cell.angle_alpha   90.00
_cell.angle_beta   90.00
_cell.angle_gamma   90.00
#
_symmetry.space_group_name_H-M   'P 1'
#
loop_
_entity.id
_entity.type
_entity.pdbx_description
1 polymer ?
#
loop_
_entity_poly.entity_id
_entity_poly.type
_entity_poly.pdbx_seq_one_letter_code
_entity_poly.pdbx_strand_id
1 'polypeptide(L)'
;MATNFPLHRAIKKILDDPNSRPELPGLEPEKPKDAFPWDLFSPLPDEWMGAASSAARAASSAAPRASVEHTQLEVAISSSPALAVFQDKLYCIHEGFGNDGWLWVTTYDGKTWSKDVRLEKEGKKHLGTTGAPALVVYDGKLHCMREGQSGTGVLWHATFDGVSWSNDQSTGLDGGTSRRGFAPAALAVYRGTLYCVHEGKHGSNELFYSTFDKATGKWSKHESVGAGTTAGCSLLVMNDYLYCLHEGHQKHKDGAGLLWSTHFDGKVWSEDEKVEKARGIDARGISAMGDDLYLGITGPPTLFEYRPDSFFIMHQGPNEDNLLWSIGKNREHRTVVLAGTNHVVGLAYAPALASFDNSDLLHLLHAGGKTDTVGKESLWHAYTKNPLIVPIQEYDLRLPDARPGAPYPGLDRYNPSLTEHIPFISDAFPVEMTRHHIIPDNRLRDFWNRMLETNHIHIAAEEFLGALDENLERYEMTLRANDILQLRELMLGIRNGTIRHNPNARPADGIDNLATAIRWLPGNIFIGPTAGRERFRRSDDPGDSFEENANTVTGRDFGAEFIHRNANNALEGYMRTGDTNSARRALSILARIAAVRVEPYAVDPLDWGFRHNRYRLHERGD
;
A
#
# COMPACT_ATOMS: atom_id res chain seq x y z
N MET A 1 -31.28 -36.83 12.38
CA MET A 1 -31.35 -36.03 13.63
C MET A 1 -30.33 -34.92 13.53
N ALA A 2 -30.77 -33.69 13.24
CA ALA A 2 -29.98 -32.46 13.38
C ALA A 2 -30.94 -31.26 13.31
N THR A 3 -31.79 -31.11 14.33
CA THR A 3 -32.72 -29.98 14.45
C THR A 3 -32.62 -29.43 15.85
N ASN A 4 -31.63 -28.58 16.13
CA ASN A 4 -31.62 -27.79 17.35
C ASN A 4 -30.78 -26.50 17.32
N PHE A 5 -30.68 -25.83 16.15
CA PHE A 5 -30.08 -24.49 16.09
C PHE A 5 -31.15 -23.38 16.18
N PRO A 6 -31.02 -22.41 17.12
CA PRO A 6 -31.99 -21.32 17.36
C PRO A 6 -32.25 -20.43 16.14
N LEU A 7 -31.24 -20.22 15.30
CA LEU A 7 -31.32 -19.37 14.10
C LEU A 7 -32.29 -19.95 13.06
N HIS A 8 -32.31 -21.28 12.92
CA HIS A 8 -33.22 -21.97 11.99
C HIS A 8 -34.68 -21.87 12.46
N ARG A 9 -34.92 -21.82 13.77
CA ARG A 9 -36.24 -21.56 14.36
C ARG A 9 -36.71 -20.13 14.10
N ALA A 10 -35.82 -19.15 14.18
CA ALA A 10 -36.15 -17.75 13.92
C ALA A 10 -36.50 -17.51 12.45
N ILE A 11 -35.70 -18.05 11.52
CA ILE A 11 -35.92 -17.93 10.07
C ILE A 11 -37.21 -18.64 9.65
N LYS A 12 -37.45 -19.85 10.17
CA LYS A 12 -38.70 -20.58 9.87
C LYS A 12 -39.95 -19.86 10.40
N LYS A 13 -39.86 -19.21 11.57
CA LYS A 13 -40.96 -18.43 12.15
C LYS A 13 -41.31 -17.17 11.33
N ILE A 14 -40.32 -16.57 10.65
CA ILE A 14 -40.51 -15.42 9.75
C ILE A 14 -41.09 -15.85 8.39
N LEU A 15 -40.73 -17.04 7.92
CA LEU A 15 -41.23 -17.60 6.65
C LEU A 15 -42.66 -18.15 6.77
N ASP A 16 -43.02 -18.69 7.93
CA ASP A 16 -44.34 -19.31 8.16
C ASP A 16 -45.44 -18.30 8.54
N ASP A 17 -45.10 -17.05 8.93
CA ASP A 17 -46.06 -15.98 9.27
C ASP A 17 -45.72 -14.63 8.60
N PRO A 18 -46.26 -14.36 7.40
CA PRO A 18 -46.01 -13.13 6.65
C PRO A 18 -46.41 -11.84 7.38
N ASN A 19 -47.26 -11.91 8.41
CA ASN A 19 -47.73 -10.75 9.16
C ASN A 19 -46.80 -10.36 10.33
N SER A 20 -45.71 -11.10 10.54
CA SER A 20 -44.73 -10.83 11.60
C SER A 20 -43.55 -9.92 11.16
N ARG A 21 -43.63 -9.32 9.97
CA ARG A 21 -42.58 -8.43 9.45
C ARG A 21 -42.58 -7.08 10.19
N PRO A 22 -41.43 -6.57 10.69
CA PRO A 22 -41.36 -5.21 11.18
C PRO A 22 -41.51 -4.21 10.03
N GLU A 23 -42.31 -3.15 10.23
CA GLU A 23 -42.50 -2.06 9.25
C GLU A 23 -41.22 -1.25 9.06
N LEU A 24 -40.87 -0.94 7.80
CA LEU A 24 -39.80 -0.02 7.43
C LEU A 24 -40.35 1.43 7.39
N PRO A 25 -39.59 2.46 7.83
CA PRO A 25 -40.08 3.83 7.81
C PRO A 25 -40.29 4.35 6.38
N GLY A 26 -41.44 5.00 6.16
CA GLY A 26 -41.86 5.54 4.87
C GLY A 26 -41.03 6.73 4.40
N LEU A 27 -40.80 6.79 3.09
CA LEU A 27 -40.27 7.95 2.38
C LEU A 27 -41.44 8.73 1.77
N GLU A 28 -41.55 10.01 2.09
CA GLU A 28 -42.33 10.97 1.30
C GLU A 28 -41.42 12.05 0.67
N PRO A 29 -41.87 12.71 -0.42
CA PRO A 29 -41.02 13.32 -1.43
C PRO A 29 -40.95 14.85 -1.35
N GLU A 30 -39.81 15.45 -1.71
CA GLU A 30 -39.65 16.48 -2.76
C GLU A 30 -38.25 17.14 -2.71
N LYS A 31 -37.70 17.42 -3.91
CA LYS A 31 -36.35 17.95 -4.18
C LYS A 31 -36.21 19.46 -3.85
N PRO A 32 -34.97 19.99 -3.87
CA PRO A 32 -34.65 20.88 -4.99
C PRO A 32 -33.45 20.40 -5.84
N LYS A 33 -33.50 20.81 -7.10
CA LYS A 33 -32.49 20.62 -8.14
C LYS A 33 -31.17 21.30 -7.74
N ASP A 34 -30.06 20.74 -8.22
CA ASP A 34 -28.69 21.31 -8.22
C ASP A 34 -27.75 20.88 -7.08
N ALA A 35 -27.61 19.57 -6.86
CA ALA A 35 -26.46 18.99 -6.16
C ALA A 35 -25.95 17.73 -6.88
N PHE A 36 -24.63 17.66 -7.09
CA PHE A 36 -23.90 16.47 -7.55
C PHE A 36 -24.25 15.27 -6.64
N PRO A 37 -24.63 14.09 -7.17
CA PRO A 37 -25.02 12.96 -6.34
C PRO A 37 -23.77 12.28 -5.76
N TRP A 38 -23.61 12.35 -4.44
CA TRP A 38 -22.60 11.64 -3.67
C TRP A 38 -22.93 10.14 -3.46
N ASP A 39 -24.06 9.66 -3.96
CA ASP A 39 -24.58 8.29 -3.74
C ASP A 39 -23.95 7.22 -4.66
N LEU A 40 -22.92 7.59 -5.44
CA LEU A 40 -22.15 6.69 -6.32
C LEU A 40 -21.04 5.89 -5.58
N PHE A 41 -20.91 6.08 -4.26
CA PHE A 41 -19.97 5.38 -3.38
C PHE A 41 -20.67 4.41 -2.41
N SER A 42 -21.65 3.65 -2.88
CA SER A 42 -22.11 2.49 -2.10
C SER A 42 -21.01 1.41 -2.12
N PRO A 43 -20.64 0.80 -0.98
CA PRO A 43 -19.65 -0.28 -0.95
C PRO A 43 -20.14 -1.49 -1.76
N LEU A 44 -19.20 -2.22 -2.36
CA LEU A 44 -19.47 -3.49 -3.06
C LEU A 44 -20.23 -4.46 -2.13
N PRO A 45 -21.10 -5.35 -2.66
CA PRO A 45 -21.83 -6.32 -1.82
C PRO A 45 -20.87 -7.24 -1.05
N ASP A 46 -21.18 -7.53 0.22
CA ASP A 46 -20.30 -8.27 1.16
C ASP A 46 -19.79 -9.64 0.63
N GLU A 47 -20.53 -10.25 -0.29
CA GLU A 47 -20.15 -11.52 -0.95
C GLU A 47 -18.93 -11.37 -1.88
N TRP A 48 -18.67 -10.17 -2.39
CA TRP A 48 -17.54 -9.84 -3.30
C TRP A 48 -16.27 -9.48 -2.52
N MET A 49 -16.42 -8.93 -1.30
CA MET A 49 -15.32 -8.68 -0.37
C MET A 49 -14.66 -9.98 0.12
N GLY A 50 -15.43 -11.05 0.30
CA GLY A 50 -14.93 -12.36 0.73
C GLY A 50 -14.11 -13.10 -0.34
N ALA A 51 -14.43 -12.90 -1.62
CA ALA A 51 -13.70 -13.50 -2.74
C ALA A 51 -12.40 -12.74 -3.05
N ALA A 52 -12.43 -11.40 -3.00
CA ALA A 52 -11.25 -10.54 -3.19
C ALA A 52 -10.18 -10.77 -2.11
N SER A 53 -10.59 -10.93 -0.84
CA SER A 53 -9.68 -11.27 0.27
C SER A 53 -9.10 -12.69 0.18
N SER A 54 -9.82 -13.63 -0.45
CA SER A 54 -9.35 -14.99 -0.70
C SER A 54 -8.36 -15.06 -1.88
N ALA A 55 -8.59 -14.26 -2.93
CA ALA A 55 -7.70 -14.13 -4.08
C ALA A 55 -6.41 -13.35 -3.73
N ALA A 56 -6.49 -12.30 -2.92
CA ALA A 56 -5.32 -11.60 -2.35
C ALA A 56 -4.44 -12.56 -1.52
N ARG A 57 -5.04 -13.46 -0.72
CA ARG A 57 -4.30 -14.50 0.01
C ARG A 57 -3.62 -15.53 -0.90
N ALA A 58 -4.21 -15.86 -2.04
CA ALA A 58 -3.64 -16.78 -3.03
C ALA A 58 -2.55 -16.12 -3.90
N ALA A 59 -2.69 -14.85 -4.27
CA ALA A 59 -1.65 -14.08 -4.96
C ALA A 59 -0.45 -13.80 -4.04
N SER A 60 -0.72 -13.55 -2.76
CA SER A 60 0.31 -13.35 -1.73
C SER A 60 1.17 -14.62 -1.52
N SER A 61 0.62 -15.84 -1.72
CA SER A 61 1.35 -17.10 -1.52
C SER A 61 2.26 -17.52 -2.68
N ALA A 62 2.18 -16.85 -3.84
CA ALA A 62 2.93 -17.19 -5.05
C ALA A 62 4.21 -16.35 -5.28
N ALA A 63 4.39 -15.25 -4.54
CA ALA A 63 5.65 -14.48 -4.58
C ALA A 63 6.79 -15.24 -3.87
N PRO A 64 8.07 -15.12 -4.29
CA PRO A 64 9.20 -15.58 -3.50
C PRO A 64 9.19 -14.82 -2.17
N ARG A 65 8.70 -15.47 -1.12
CA ARG A 65 8.63 -14.90 0.24
C ARG A 65 9.94 -15.17 0.96
N ALA A 66 10.50 -14.15 1.60
CA ALA A 66 11.35 -14.39 2.73
C ALA A 66 10.48 -15.03 3.82
N SER A 67 10.96 -16.09 4.47
CA SER A 67 10.22 -16.70 5.59
C SER A 67 10.19 -15.70 6.74
N VAL A 68 9.05 -15.03 6.92
CA VAL A 68 8.80 -14.18 8.10
C VAL A 68 8.24 -15.06 9.19
N GLU A 69 8.95 -15.15 10.31
CA GLU A 69 8.47 -15.83 11.50
C GLU A 69 7.88 -14.77 12.45
N HIS A 70 6.69 -15.06 12.97
CA HIS A 70 5.99 -14.18 13.90
C HIS A 70 5.99 -14.79 15.28
N THR A 71 6.34 -14.00 16.29
CA THR A 71 6.11 -14.36 17.69
C THR A 71 5.23 -13.28 18.30
N GLN A 72 4.04 -13.66 18.76
CA GLN A 72 3.21 -12.76 19.55
C GLN A 72 3.84 -12.59 20.93
N LEU A 73 4.00 -11.35 21.36
CA LEU A 73 4.40 -11.03 22.71
C LEU A 73 3.19 -10.44 23.44
N GLU A 74 2.71 -11.11 24.49
CA GLU A 74 1.62 -10.61 25.33
C GLU A 74 2.13 -9.53 26.31
N VAL A 75 2.79 -8.50 25.77
CA VAL A 75 3.27 -7.33 26.52
C VAL A 75 2.50 -6.12 26.07
N ALA A 76 1.95 -5.38 27.04
CA ALA A 76 1.20 -4.17 26.78
C ALA A 76 2.06 -2.93 27.06
N ILE A 77 2.02 -1.96 26.16
CA ILE A 77 2.87 -0.75 26.22
C ILE A 77 2.05 0.53 26.14
N SER A 78 2.66 1.69 26.40
CA SER A 78 1.99 3.01 26.27
C SER A 78 2.81 4.08 25.54
N SER A 79 3.95 3.70 24.96
CA SER A 79 4.76 4.53 24.07
C SER A 79 5.58 3.64 23.12
N SER A 80 6.15 4.23 22.05
CA SER A 80 7.00 3.50 21.11
C SER A 80 8.16 2.80 21.83
N PRO A 81 8.46 1.53 21.53
CA PRO A 81 9.59 0.82 22.13
C PRO A 81 10.93 1.30 21.56
N ALA A 82 12.02 0.94 22.23
CA ALA A 82 13.39 1.06 21.74
C ALA A 82 14.06 -0.31 21.71
N LEU A 83 14.82 -0.57 20.65
CA LEU A 83 15.54 -1.83 20.45
C LEU A 83 17.05 -1.62 20.37
N ALA A 84 17.80 -2.57 20.91
CA ALA A 84 19.22 -2.72 20.64
C ALA A 84 19.66 -4.17 20.84
N VAL A 85 20.58 -4.64 19.99
CA VAL A 85 21.24 -5.94 20.20
C VAL A 85 22.42 -5.74 21.15
N PHE A 86 22.46 -6.49 22.25
CA PHE A 86 23.52 -6.44 23.23
C PHE A 86 23.74 -7.84 23.83
N GLN A 87 24.99 -8.27 23.94
CA GLN A 87 25.35 -9.59 24.51
C GLN A 87 24.50 -10.74 23.92
N ASP A 88 24.41 -10.80 22.59
CA ASP A 88 23.67 -11.81 21.82
C ASP A 88 22.17 -11.89 22.11
N LYS A 89 21.58 -10.82 22.66
CA LYS A 89 20.14 -10.69 22.86
C LYS A 89 19.63 -9.40 22.28
N LEU A 90 18.40 -9.44 21.77
CA LEU A 90 17.67 -8.23 21.41
C LEU A 90 16.97 -7.70 22.66
N TYR A 91 17.37 -6.52 23.11
CA TYR A 91 16.75 -5.81 24.24
C TYR A 91 15.65 -4.90 23.71
N CYS A 92 14.45 -5.01 24.30
CA CYS A 92 13.33 -4.11 24.09
C CYS A 92 13.06 -3.34 25.38
N ILE A 93 13.11 -2.01 25.30
CA ILE A 93 12.77 -1.11 26.41
C ILE A 93 11.58 -0.24 26.00
N HIS A 94 10.59 -0.10 26.88
CA HIS A 94 9.36 0.65 26.58
C HIS A 94 8.75 1.25 27.86
N GLU A 95 7.79 2.18 27.70
CA GLU A 95 6.89 2.56 28.80
C GLU A 95 5.88 1.44 29.07
N GLY A 96 5.59 1.19 30.35
CA GLY A 96 4.58 0.23 30.77
C GLY A 96 3.16 0.62 30.38
N PHE A 97 2.29 -0.38 30.31
CA PHE A 97 0.87 -0.18 29.99
C PHE A 97 0.17 0.78 30.94
N GLY A 98 -0.80 1.53 30.41
CA GLY A 98 -1.63 2.44 31.18
C GLY A 98 -0.89 3.71 31.57
N ASN A 99 0.12 4.11 30.79
CA ASN A 99 0.89 5.33 31.06
C ASN A 99 1.53 5.30 32.47
N ASP A 100 2.02 4.13 32.90
CA ASP A 100 2.43 3.88 34.29
C ASP A 100 3.68 4.69 34.70
N GLY A 101 4.35 5.27 33.71
CA GLY A 101 5.49 6.15 33.88
C GLY A 101 6.78 5.41 34.21
N TRP A 102 6.86 4.10 33.98
CA TRP A 102 8.03 3.27 34.26
C TRP A 102 8.61 2.67 32.98
N LEU A 103 9.93 2.48 32.96
CA LEU A 103 10.59 1.68 31.95
C LEU A 103 10.45 0.20 32.29
N TRP A 104 10.11 -0.56 31.26
CA TRP A 104 10.02 -2.01 31.26
C TRP A 104 11.03 -2.57 30.28
N VAL A 105 11.47 -3.81 30.55
CA VAL A 105 12.42 -4.51 29.69
C VAL A 105 11.97 -5.93 29.44
N THR A 106 12.09 -6.33 28.19
CA THR A 106 12.04 -7.73 27.77
C THR A 106 13.16 -8.01 26.78
N THR A 107 13.64 -9.25 26.75
CA THR A 107 14.78 -9.66 25.92
C THR A 107 14.41 -10.85 25.06
N TYR A 108 14.88 -10.88 23.82
CA TYR A 108 14.73 -12.00 22.92
C TYR A 108 16.09 -12.68 22.71
N ASP A 109 16.15 -13.99 22.97
CA ASP A 109 17.37 -14.81 22.91
C ASP A 109 17.58 -15.51 21.55
N GLY A 110 16.81 -15.12 20.53
CA GLY A 110 16.78 -15.80 19.23
C GLY A 110 15.74 -16.91 19.14
N LYS A 111 15.03 -17.24 20.23
CA LYS A 111 13.96 -18.25 20.25
C LYS A 111 12.72 -17.77 20.99
N THR A 112 12.89 -17.18 22.17
CA THR A 112 11.80 -16.80 23.06
C THR A 112 12.05 -15.43 23.67
N TRP A 113 10.96 -14.71 23.93
CA TRP A 113 10.99 -13.51 24.74
C TRP A 113 11.02 -13.88 26.22
N SER A 114 11.82 -13.13 27.00
CA SER A 114 11.80 -13.22 28.45
C SER A 114 10.49 -12.67 29.02
N LYS A 115 10.23 -12.95 30.29
CA LYS A 115 9.19 -12.24 31.03
C LYS A 115 9.49 -10.73 30.98
N ASP A 116 8.43 -9.93 30.81
CA ASP A 116 8.52 -8.49 30.89
C ASP A 116 8.71 -8.04 32.34
N VAL A 117 9.72 -7.21 32.57
CA VAL A 117 10.19 -6.82 33.90
C VAL A 117 10.24 -5.30 33.98
N ARG A 118 9.47 -4.74 34.91
CA ARG A 118 9.61 -3.34 35.30
C ARG A 118 11.01 -3.10 35.84
N LEU A 119 11.70 -2.07 35.34
CA LEU A 119 13.00 -1.63 35.83
C LEU A 119 12.86 -0.88 37.15
N GLU A 120 12.36 -1.58 38.17
CA GLU A 120 12.38 -1.15 39.55
C GLU A 120 13.47 -1.89 40.31
N LYS A 121 14.24 -1.13 41.10
CA LYS A 121 15.14 -1.70 42.08
C LYS A 121 14.68 -1.25 43.46
N GLU A 122 14.49 -2.22 44.36
CA GLU A 122 14.21 -1.93 45.77
C GLU A 122 15.22 -0.89 46.29
N GLY A 123 14.71 0.26 46.71
CA GLY A 123 15.50 1.34 47.32
C GLY A 123 16.30 2.26 46.39
N LYS A 124 16.16 2.19 45.04
CA LYS A 124 16.85 3.13 44.12
C LYS A 124 15.89 3.79 43.12
N LYS A 125 16.04 5.11 42.94
CA LYS A 125 15.13 6.01 42.22
C LYS A 125 15.09 5.79 40.69
N HIS A 126 13.86 5.65 40.19
CA HIS A 126 13.26 6.18 38.94
C HIS A 126 13.99 6.01 37.61
N LEU A 127 13.84 4.83 36.98
CA LEU A 127 13.88 4.68 35.52
C LEU A 127 12.45 4.86 34.98
N GLY A 128 11.91 6.07 35.12
CA GLY A 128 10.52 6.37 34.75
C GLY A 128 10.44 7.29 33.55
N THR A 129 9.51 7.10 32.62
CA THR A 129 9.43 7.90 31.40
C THR A 129 8.01 8.37 31.10
N THR A 130 7.86 9.44 30.32
CA THR A 130 6.58 9.93 29.79
C THR A 130 6.49 9.82 28.27
N GLY A 131 7.48 9.20 27.63
CA GLY A 131 7.58 9.10 26.18
C GLY A 131 8.37 7.87 25.73
N ALA A 132 8.71 7.81 24.45
CA ALA A 132 9.47 6.68 23.91
C ALA A 132 10.95 6.77 24.33
N PRO A 133 11.58 5.70 24.86
CA PRO A 133 13.02 5.71 25.10
C PRO A 133 13.80 5.65 23.77
N ALA A 134 15.09 5.96 23.84
CA ALA A 134 16.06 5.70 22.78
C ALA A 134 17.19 4.82 23.34
N LEU A 135 17.62 3.82 22.59
CA LEU A 135 18.55 2.79 23.05
C LEU A 135 19.65 2.55 22.01
N VAL A 136 20.90 2.49 22.45
CA VAL A 136 22.04 2.16 21.58
C VAL A 136 23.14 1.46 22.38
N VAL A 137 23.94 0.62 21.74
CA VAL A 137 25.17 0.08 22.34
C VAL A 137 26.33 1.04 22.10
N TYR A 138 27.04 1.40 23.17
CA TYR A 138 28.26 2.21 23.09
C TYR A 138 29.21 1.81 24.22
N ASP A 139 30.50 1.69 23.91
CA ASP A 139 31.58 1.39 24.88
C ASP A 139 31.27 0.15 25.76
N GLY A 140 30.68 -0.89 25.15
CA GLY A 140 30.34 -2.15 25.82
C GLY A 140 29.14 -2.10 26.76
N LYS A 141 28.31 -1.04 26.67
CA LYS A 141 27.09 -0.88 27.49
C LYS A 141 25.89 -0.52 26.61
N LEU A 142 24.70 -0.83 27.09
CA LEU A 142 23.48 -0.21 26.58
C LEU A 142 23.34 1.19 27.17
N HIS A 143 23.09 2.19 26.32
CA HIS A 143 22.80 3.56 26.69
C HIS A 143 21.32 3.85 26.40
N CYS A 144 20.56 4.20 27.44
CA CYS A 144 19.14 4.54 27.33
C CYS A 144 18.95 6.03 27.59
N MET A 145 18.48 6.78 26.60
CA MET A 145 18.06 8.17 26.72
C MET A 145 16.54 8.23 26.75
N ARG A 146 15.96 9.05 27.64
CA ARG A 146 14.51 9.09 27.86
C ARG A 146 14.07 10.41 28.46
N GLU A 147 12.77 10.71 28.39
CA GLU A 147 12.19 11.86 29.11
C GLU A 147 11.95 11.53 30.60
N GLY A 148 12.06 12.54 31.47
CA GLY A 148 11.63 12.57 32.88
C GLY A 148 10.24 11.99 33.16
N GLN A 149 10.03 11.23 34.25
CA GLN A 149 8.69 10.81 34.69
C GLN A 149 7.74 12.00 34.99
N SER A 150 8.31 13.19 35.21
CA SER A 150 7.58 14.43 35.51
C SER A 150 7.02 15.15 34.28
N GLY A 151 7.28 14.68 33.05
CA GLY A 151 6.80 15.32 31.82
C GLY A 151 7.33 16.75 31.62
N THR A 152 8.50 17.04 32.20
CA THR A 152 9.09 18.39 32.20
C THR A 152 9.90 18.68 30.94
N GLY A 153 9.99 17.74 30.00
CA GLY A 153 10.88 17.82 28.84
C GLY A 153 12.35 17.76 29.22
N VAL A 154 12.71 17.18 30.38
CA VAL A 154 14.12 16.98 30.77
C VAL A 154 14.56 15.60 30.32
N LEU A 155 15.69 15.54 29.63
CA LEU A 155 16.31 14.28 29.23
C LEU A 155 17.13 13.65 30.37
N TRP A 156 17.01 12.35 30.45
CA TRP A 156 17.63 11.48 31.44
C TRP A 156 18.34 10.33 30.76
N HIS A 157 19.47 9.92 31.32
CA HIS A 157 20.36 8.92 30.75
C HIS A 157 20.75 7.88 31.80
N ALA A 158 20.57 6.61 31.42
CA ALA A 158 21.02 5.46 32.18
C ALA A 158 21.82 4.50 31.30
N THR A 159 22.69 3.70 31.93
CA THR A 159 23.50 2.68 31.25
C THR A 159 23.29 1.31 31.86
N PHE A 160 23.41 0.25 31.05
CA PHE A 160 23.38 -1.13 31.49
C PHE A 160 24.64 -1.86 31.03
N ASP A 161 25.31 -2.52 31.96
CA ASP A 161 26.61 -3.17 31.76
C ASP A 161 26.53 -4.69 31.48
N GLY A 162 25.31 -5.23 31.31
CA GLY A 162 25.07 -6.67 31.22
C GLY A 162 24.56 -7.29 32.52
N VAL A 163 24.73 -6.60 33.65
CA VAL A 163 24.36 -7.08 34.97
C VAL A 163 23.37 -6.15 35.65
N SER A 164 23.61 -4.84 35.60
CA SER A 164 22.78 -3.86 36.30
C SER A 164 22.69 -2.52 35.60
N TRP A 165 21.53 -1.87 35.76
CA TRP A 165 21.32 -0.49 35.35
C TRP A 165 22.01 0.46 36.34
N SER A 166 22.63 1.50 35.80
CA SER A 166 23.13 2.62 36.59
C SER A 166 21.98 3.39 37.24
N ASN A 167 22.31 4.25 38.20
CA ASN A 167 21.34 5.26 38.62
C ASN A 167 21.02 6.17 37.43
N ASP A 168 19.77 6.60 37.34
CA ASP A 168 19.37 7.54 36.31
C ASP A 168 19.98 8.92 36.58
N GLN A 169 20.50 9.57 35.54
CA GLN A 169 21.18 10.86 35.63
C GLN A 169 20.49 11.85 34.69
N SER A 170 20.15 13.04 35.21
CA SER A 170 19.75 14.14 34.35
C SER A 170 20.94 14.56 33.51
N THR A 171 20.73 14.71 32.21
CA THR A 171 21.80 15.06 31.26
C THR A 171 22.24 16.52 31.39
N GLY A 172 21.44 17.36 32.05
CA GLY A 172 21.64 18.82 32.10
C GLY A 172 21.39 19.52 30.76
N LEU A 173 20.86 18.79 29.76
CA LEU A 173 20.44 19.34 28.48
C LEU A 173 19.12 20.09 28.69
N ASP A 174 19.04 21.33 28.21
CA ASP A 174 17.78 22.11 28.18
C ASP A 174 16.97 21.73 26.93
N GLY A 175 16.63 20.45 26.81
CA GLY A 175 15.97 19.86 25.64
C GLY A 175 15.18 18.62 26.00
N GLY A 176 14.20 18.31 25.16
CA GLY A 176 13.19 17.29 25.37
C GLY A 176 11.78 17.82 25.11
N THR A 177 10.91 16.94 24.63
CA THR A 177 9.50 17.25 24.36
C THR A 177 8.72 17.20 25.68
N SER A 178 7.82 18.16 25.93
CA SER A 178 6.86 18.07 27.04
C SER A 178 5.57 17.34 26.63
N ARG A 179 5.63 16.61 25.51
CA ARG A 179 4.49 15.93 24.88
C ARG A 179 4.55 14.45 25.25
N ARG A 180 3.54 13.98 25.97
CA ARG A 180 3.46 12.57 26.38
C ARG A 180 3.39 11.65 25.16
N GLY A 181 4.14 10.54 25.18
CA GLY A 181 4.12 9.51 24.14
C GLY A 181 4.99 9.79 22.90
N PHE A 182 5.66 10.94 22.83
CA PHE A 182 6.57 11.28 21.72
C PHE A 182 8.00 10.77 22.00
N ALA A 183 8.78 10.53 20.93
CA ALA A 183 10.21 10.22 21.05
C ALA A 183 10.98 11.51 21.37
N PRO A 184 11.55 11.65 22.58
CA PRO A 184 12.16 12.88 23.05
C PRO A 184 13.59 13.06 22.49
N ALA A 185 14.21 11.97 22.05
CA ALA A 185 15.58 11.94 21.54
C ALA A 185 15.81 10.70 20.65
N ALA A 186 16.85 10.76 19.82
CA ALA A 186 17.42 9.64 19.09
C ALA A 186 18.92 9.56 19.37
N LEU A 187 19.46 8.34 19.40
CA LEU A 187 20.87 8.07 19.68
C LEU A 187 21.54 7.34 18.52
N ALA A 188 22.80 7.67 18.24
CA ALA A 188 23.64 6.90 17.31
C ALA A 188 25.12 7.06 17.67
N VAL A 189 25.93 6.05 17.34
CA VAL A 189 27.39 6.12 17.48
C VAL A 189 27.99 6.49 16.14
N TYR A 190 28.59 7.66 16.04
CA TYR A 190 29.21 8.18 14.81
C TYR A 190 30.68 8.50 15.06
N ARG A 191 31.56 7.94 14.21
CA ARG A 191 33.03 8.07 14.31
C ARG A 191 33.56 7.86 15.74
N GLY A 192 33.03 6.84 16.41
CA GLY A 192 33.44 6.44 17.77
C GLY A 192 32.93 7.34 18.90
N THR A 193 32.02 8.27 18.62
CA THR A 193 31.40 9.14 19.61
C THR A 193 29.89 8.89 19.66
N LEU A 194 29.30 8.86 20.85
CA LEU A 194 27.86 8.74 21.01
C LEU A 194 27.20 10.11 20.86
N TYR A 195 26.29 10.22 19.88
CA TYR A 195 25.48 11.39 19.58
C TYR A 195 24.06 11.20 20.10
N CYS A 196 23.47 12.30 20.54
CA CYS A 196 22.05 12.43 20.84
C CYS A 196 21.50 13.60 20.03
N VAL A 197 20.46 13.35 19.22
CA VAL A 197 19.65 14.41 18.62
C VAL A 197 18.31 14.44 19.33
N HIS A 198 17.83 15.63 19.65
CA HIS A 198 16.61 15.80 20.44
C HIS A 198 15.88 17.08 20.05
N GLU A 199 14.59 17.12 20.38
CA GLU A 199 13.81 18.34 20.25
C GLU A 199 14.25 19.38 21.29
N GLY A 200 14.17 20.66 20.93
CA GLY A 200 14.39 21.79 21.82
C GLY A 200 13.34 21.90 22.92
N LYS A 201 13.67 22.72 23.92
CA LYS A 201 12.89 22.89 25.16
C LYS A 201 11.39 23.11 24.91
N HIS A 202 10.55 22.38 25.65
CA HIS A 202 9.09 22.50 25.64
C HIS A 202 8.43 22.29 24.27
N GLY A 203 9.07 21.50 23.41
CA GLY A 203 8.52 21.25 22.09
C GLY A 203 8.65 22.44 21.14
N SER A 204 9.82 23.10 21.13
CA SER A 204 10.07 24.27 20.28
C SER A 204 10.04 23.97 18.78
N ASN A 205 9.92 22.68 18.41
CA ASN A 205 10.08 22.14 17.08
C ASN A 205 11.47 22.39 16.46
N GLU A 206 12.50 22.74 17.23
CA GLU A 206 13.87 22.87 16.74
C GLU A 206 14.69 21.66 17.15
N LEU A 207 15.56 21.18 16.26
CA LEU A 207 16.44 20.06 16.55
C LEU A 207 17.79 20.53 17.06
N PHE A 208 18.26 19.84 18.09
CA PHE A 208 19.57 20.05 18.69
C PHE A 208 20.33 18.72 18.77
N TYR A 209 21.65 18.79 18.75
CA TYR A 209 22.51 17.63 18.95
C TYR A 209 23.49 17.85 20.11
N SER A 210 23.87 16.75 20.78
CA SER A 210 24.87 16.72 21.86
C SER A 210 25.72 15.45 21.74
N THR A 211 26.93 15.49 22.27
CA THR A 211 27.87 14.36 22.27
C THR A 211 28.16 13.90 23.69
N PHE A 212 28.38 12.60 23.87
CA PHE A 212 28.71 12.00 25.15
C PHE A 212 30.22 11.81 25.30
N ASP A 213 30.79 12.41 26.35
CA ASP A 213 32.18 12.21 26.73
C ASP A 213 32.27 11.01 27.69
N LYS A 214 32.82 9.90 27.19
CA LYS A 214 33.00 8.68 27.98
C LYS A 214 34.02 8.80 29.11
N ALA A 215 34.96 9.73 29.03
CA ALA A 215 35.96 9.93 30.08
C ALA A 215 35.35 10.60 31.32
N THR A 216 34.42 11.53 31.10
CA THR A 216 33.76 12.28 32.18
C THR A 216 32.36 11.75 32.52
N GLY A 217 31.76 10.96 31.65
CA GLY A 217 30.38 10.48 31.77
C GLY A 217 29.35 11.59 31.60
N LYS A 218 29.68 12.67 30.89
CA LYS A 218 28.84 13.86 30.73
C LYS A 218 28.50 14.12 29.27
N TRP A 219 27.34 14.72 29.06
CA TRP A 219 26.93 15.26 27.77
C TRP A 219 27.53 16.65 27.55
N SER A 220 27.86 16.96 26.30
CA SER A 220 28.23 18.31 25.87
C SER A 220 27.04 19.26 26.03
N LYS A 221 27.29 20.56 25.86
CA LYS A 221 26.18 21.48 25.59
C LYS A 221 25.51 21.10 24.28
N HIS A 222 24.22 21.39 24.16
CA HIS A 222 23.48 21.19 22.93
C HIS A 222 23.80 22.27 21.89
N GLU A 223 23.87 21.86 20.62
CA GLU A 223 24.12 22.73 19.48
C GLU A 223 22.98 22.58 18.48
N SER A 224 22.67 23.65 17.73
CA SER A 224 21.57 23.61 16.76
C SER A 224 21.93 22.72 15.57
N VAL A 225 20.97 21.90 15.13
CA VAL A 225 21.04 21.13 13.88
C VAL A 225 20.72 22.02 12.66
N GLY A 226 20.02 23.15 12.87
CA GLY A 226 19.50 23.97 11.77
C GLY A 226 18.21 23.41 11.13
N ALA A 227 17.68 22.32 11.66
CA ALA A 227 16.43 21.68 11.24
C ALA A 227 15.39 21.69 12.38
N GLY A 228 14.18 21.23 12.09
CA GLY A 228 13.09 21.23 13.07
C GLY A 228 12.04 20.16 12.84
N THR A 229 11.41 19.72 13.92
CA THR A 229 10.43 18.63 13.88
C THR A 229 9.15 18.89 14.66
N THR A 230 8.02 18.42 14.16
CA THR A 230 6.73 18.41 14.87
C THR A 230 6.46 17.11 15.63
N ALA A 231 7.32 16.10 15.49
CA ALA A 231 7.23 14.82 16.19
C ALA A 231 8.62 14.30 16.61
N GLY A 232 8.85 12.98 16.53
CA GLY A 232 10.13 12.35 16.86
C GLY A 232 11.16 12.46 15.73
N CYS A 233 12.43 12.23 16.09
CA CYS A 233 13.51 12.05 15.12
C CYS A 233 14.13 10.65 15.25
N SER A 234 14.90 10.27 14.24
CA SER A 234 15.70 9.04 14.19
C SER A 234 17.09 9.33 13.68
N LEU A 235 18.08 8.61 14.19
CA LEU A 235 19.48 8.71 13.77
C LEU A 235 19.96 7.41 13.16
N LEU A 236 20.81 7.54 12.14
CA LEU A 236 21.58 6.44 11.59
C LEU A 236 22.93 6.93 11.08
N VAL A 237 23.88 6.01 10.89
CA VAL A 237 25.15 6.31 10.25
C VAL A 237 25.20 5.57 8.92
N MET A 238 25.46 6.30 7.84
CA MET A 238 25.57 5.75 6.49
C MET A 238 26.54 6.58 5.67
N ASN A 239 27.32 5.93 4.80
CA ASN A 239 28.23 6.61 3.87
C ASN A 239 29.18 7.61 4.55
N ASP A 240 29.58 7.34 5.80
CA ASP A 240 30.40 8.22 6.63
C ASP A 240 29.72 9.57 7.00
N TYR A 241 28.39 9.58 7.03
CA TYR A 241 27.56 10.67 7.56
C TYR A 241 26.64 10.17 8.66
N LEU A 242 26.33 11.05 9.62
CA LEU A 242 25.26 10.84 10.59
C LEU A 242 23.99 11.51 10.06
N TYR A 243 22.99 10.73 9.66
CA TYR A 243 21.71 11.25 9.18
C TYR A 243 20.72 11.40 10.34
N CYS A 244 19.94 12.48 10.29
CA CYS A 244 18.77 12.71 11.11
C CYS A 244 17.53 12.73 10.22
N LEU A 245 16.60 11.81 10.50
CA LEU A 245 15.29 11.73 9.85
C LEU A 245 14.24 12.23 10.81
N HIS A 246 13.37 13.11 10.35
CA HIS A 246 12.37 13.75 11.21
C HIS A 246 11.12 14.18 10.45
N GLU A 247 10.03 14.37 11.18
CA GLU A 247 8.85 15.06 10.64
C GLU A 247 9.19 16.53 10.39
N GLY A 248 8.68 17.14 9.33
CA GLY A 248 8.87 18.56 9.03
C GLY A 248 8.07 19.49 9.93
N HIS A 249 8.64 20.64 10.29
CA HIS A 249 8.00 21.64 11.16
C HIS A 249 7.44 22.89 10.44
N GLN A 250 6.79 23.77 11.19
CA GLN A 250 6.05 24.95 10.69
C GLN A 250 6.88 25.99 9.89
N LYS A 251 8.22 25.98 9.93
CA LYS A 251 9.02 26.83 9.02
C LYS A 251 8.85 26.39 7.55
N HIS A 252 8.39 25.16 7.33
CA HIS A 252 8.01 24.62 6.03
C HIS A 252 6.54 24.93 5.76
N LYS A 253 6.27 26.06 5.09
CA LYS A 253 4.90 26.56 4.79
C LYS A 253 3.98 25.52 4.13
N ASP A 254 4.55 24.50 3.47
CA ASP A 254 3.86 23.38 2.80
C ASP A 254 4.41 21.98 3.22
N GLY A 255 4.96 21.85 4.43
CA GLY A 255 5.80 20.69 4.81
C GLY A 255 5.60 20.05 6.18
N ALA A 256 4.65 20.54 6.99
CA ALA A 256 4.30 19.92 8.27
C ALA A 256 3.68 18.53 8.05
N GLY A 257 4.08 17.54 8.84
CA GLY A 257 3.58 16.17 8.68
C GLY A 257 4.13 15.44 7.46
N LEU A 258 5.31 15.81 6.97
CA LEU A 258 6.05 15.09 5.91
C LEU A 258 7.41 14.64 6.44
N LEU A 259 8.07 13.71 5.76
CA LEU A 259 9.43 13.26 6.09
C LEU A 259 10.49 14.23 5.55
N TRP A 260 11.46 14.55 6.40
CA TRP A 260 12.60 15.42 6.12
C TRP A 260 13.90 14.75 6.60
N SER A 261 15.01 15.18 6.01
CA SER A 261 16.34 14.66 6.32
C SER A 261 17.39 15.76 6.34
N THR A 262 18.31 15.66 7.29
CA THR A 262 19.56 16.41 7.33
C THR A 262 20.70 15.47 7.72
N HIS A 263 21.92 15.74 7.29
CA HIS A 263 23.07 14.89 7.56
C HIS A 263 24.28 15.67 8.08
N PHE A 264 25.07 15.02 8.92
CA PHE A 264 26.25 15.59 9.57
C PHE A 264 27.53 14.90 9.08
N ASP A 265 28.47 15.70 8.56
CA ASP A 265 29.74 15.23 8.00
C ASP A 265 30.87 15.12 9.03
N GLY A 266 30.57 15.39 10.30
CA GLY A 266 31.54 15.52 11.39
C GLY A 266 31.96 16.96 11.72
N LYS A 267 31.52 17.93 10.93
CA LYS A 267 31.80 19.36 11.12
C LYS A 267 30.53 20.20 11.08
N VAL A 268 29.67 19.98 10.08
CA VAL A 268 28.46 20.76 9.85
C VAL A 268 27.28 19.86 9.47
N TRP A 269 26.08 20.31 9.83
CA TRP A 269 24.84 19.74 9.33
C TRP A 269 24.53 20.33 7.96
N SER A 270 24.01 19.50 7.06
CA SER A 270 23.49 19.92 5.77
C SER A 270 22.26 20.80 5.94
N GLU A 271 21.86 21.46 4.85
CA GLU A 271 20.52 22.05 4.80
C GLU A 271 19.44 20.97 5.02
N ASP A 272 18.32 21.38 5.60
CA ASP A 272 17.17 20.52 5.85
C ASP A 272 16.45 20.25 4.52
N GLU A 273 16.48 18.99 4.09
CA GLU A 273 15.96 18.58 2.80
C GLU A 273 14.64 17.85 2.96
N LYS A 274 13.62 18.31 2.24
CA LYS A 274 12.35 17.60 2.13
C LYS A 274 12.62 16.29 1.41
N VAL A 275 12.12 15.19 1.95
CA VAL A 275 12.06 13.93 1.19
C VAL A 275 10.90 14.08 0.19
N GLU A 276 11.18 14.72 -0.97
CA GLU A 276 10.21 15.38 -1.86
C GLU A 276 9.01 14.54 -2.28
N LYS A 277 9.13 13.22 -2.24
CA LYS A 277 8.10 12.30 -2.69
C LYS A 277 7.53 11.41 -1.58
N ALA A 278 7.88 11.65 -0.32
CA ALA A 278 7.12 11.18 0.85
C ALA A 278 5.84 12.04 1.09
N ARG A 279 5.16 12.48 0.03
CA ARG A 279 4.00 13.39 0.13
C ARG A 279 2.80 12.66 0.70
N GLY A 280 2.37 13.06 1.90
CA GLY A 280 1.18 12.52 2.58
C GLY A 280 1.50 11.59 3.76
N ILE A 281 2.77 11.49 4.13
CA ILE A 281 3.23 10.62 5.21
C ILE A 281 3.41 11.42 6.48
N ASP A 282 2.41 11.30 7.34
CA ASP A 282 2.42 11.80 8.71
C ASP A 282 3.51 11.06 9.50
N ALA A 283 4.74 11.56 9.52
CA ALA A 283 5.91 10.86 10.06
C ALA A 283 5.97 10.89 11.61
N ARG A 284 4.86 10.58 12.28
CA ARG A 284 4.71 10.67 13.75
C ARG A 284 5.53 9.65 14.53
N GLY A 285 6.09 8.67 13.84
CA GLY A 285 6.94 7.64 14.39
C GLY A 285 7.97 7.19 13.36
N ILE A 286 9.25 7.38 13.67
CA ILE A 286 10.36 7.07 12.78
C ILE A 286 11.39 6.26 13.56
N SER A 287 11.83 5.12 13.01
CA SER A 287 12.97 4.33 13.50
C SER A 287 13.91 4.03 12.33
N ALA A 288 15.23 4.11 12.56
CA ALA A 288 16.23 3.78 11.56
C ALA A 288 17.42 2.95 12.09
N MET A 289 18.10 2.22 11.19
CA MET A 289 19.19 1.31 11.55
C MET A 289 20.12 1.02 10.37
N GLY A 290 21.43 0.84 10.65
CA GLY A 290 22.39 0.11 9.81
C GLY A 290 23.11 0.90 8.71
N ASP A 291 24.07 0.22 8.04
CA ASP A 291 24.79 0.69 6.85
C ASP A 291 23.90 0.67 5.59
N ASP A 292 22.88 -0.21 5.61
CA ASP A 292 21.71 -0.19 4.75
C ASP A 292 20.56 0.43 5.55
N LEU A 293 19.96 1.53 5.07
CA LEU A 293 19.00 2.29 5.88
C LEU A 293 17.63 1.63 5.91
N TYR A 294 17.18 1.09 7.03
CA TYR A 294 15.79 0.67 7.22
C TYR A 294 14.98 1.75 7.92
N LEU A 295 13.76 2.05 7.48
CA LEU A 295 12.91 3.11 8.01
C LEU A 295 11.54 2.57 8.39
N GLY A 296 11.18 2.55 9.67
CA GLY A 296 9.82 2.24 10.11
C GLY A 296 8.98 3.51 10.27
N ILE A 297 7.82 3.60 9.59
CA ILE A 297 6.90 4.75 9.66
C ILE A 297 5.44 4.38 9.97
N THR A 298 4.73 5.27 10.68
CA THR A 298 3.29 5.14 10.99
C THR A 298 2.46 6.18 10.22
N GLY A 299 1.52 5.81 9.34
CA GLY A 299 0.66 6.80 8.65
C GLY A 299 -0.26 6.23 7.56
N PRO A 300 -1.17 7.03 6.97
CA PRO A 300 -2.01 6.62 5.84
C PRO A 300 -1.18 6.44 4.54
N PRO A 301 -1.63 5.58 3.61
CA PRO A 301 -0.84 5.16 2.46
C PRO A 301 -0.64 6.31 1.47
N THR A 302 0.63 6.64 1.19
CA THR A 302 1.01 7.51 0.07
C THR A 302 2.34 7.07 -0.58
N LEU A 303 2.40 7.15 -1.92
CA LEU A 303 3.47 6.60 -2.78
C LEU A 303 4.69 7.54 -2.92
N PHE A 304 5.89 6.94 -2.99
CA PHE A 304 7.22 7.58 -2.99
C PHE A 304 7.97 7.53 -4.34
N GLU A 305 8.84 8.52 -4.62
CA GLU A 305 9.90 8.40 -5.65
C GLU A 305 11.17 9.31 -5.36
N TYR A 306 12.37 8.74 -5.42
CA TYR A 306 13.79 9.22 -5.41
C TYR A 306 14.37 10.67 -5.13
N ARG A 307 15.49 10.72 -4.34
CA ARG A 307 16.88 11.30 -4.57
C ARG A 307 17.92 10.76 -3.51
N PRO A 308 19.26 11.03 -3.59
CA PRO A 308 20.36 10.26 -4.20
C PRO A 308 21.22 9.37 -3.25
N ASP A 309 20.76 9.07 -2.03
CA ASP A 309 21.41 8.14 -1.10
C ASP A 309 20.40 7.04 -0.73
N SER A 310 20.81 5.81 -0.45
CA SER A 310 19.86 4.67 -0.36
C SER A 310 18.99 4.72 0.90
N PHE A 311 17.66 4.54 0.80
CA PHE A 311 16.69 4.41 1.90
C PHE A 311 15.80 3.16 1.69
N PHE A 312 15.69 2.25 2.66
CA PHE A 312 14.66 1.19 2.74
C PHE A 312 13.52 1.68 3.63
N ILE A 313 12.27 1.65 3.16
CA ILE A 313 11.08 2.15 3.86
C ILE A 313 10.09 1.01 4.14
N MET A 314 9.73 0.86 5.41
CA MET A 314 8.72 -0.03 5.93
C MET A 314 7.44 0.77 6.16
N HIS A 315 6.43 0.52 5.33
CA HIS A 315 5.14 1.21 5.38
C HIS A 315 4.03 0.23 5.75
N GLN A 316 3.13 0.64 6.65
CA GLN A 316 1.93 -0.12 6.97
C GLN A 316 0.69 0.54 6.35
N GLY A 317 0.15 -0.10 5.30
CA GLY A 317 -1.10 0.34 4.65
C GLY A 317 -2.36 -0.14 5.38
N PRO A 318 -3.54 0.41 5.04
CA PRO A 318 -4.83 0.02 5.61
C PRO A 318 -5.33 -1.34 5.09
N ASN A 319 -4.67 -1.90 4.06
CA ASN A 319 -4.93 -3.23 3.54
C ASN A 319 -3.93 -4.21 4.17
N GLU A 320 -4.39 -5.43 4.48
CA GLU A 320 -3.72 -6.51 5.24
C GLU A 320 -2.36 -7.00 4.68
N ASP A 321 -1.85 -6.36 3.62
CA ASP A 321 -0.57 -6.65 2.98
C ASP A 321 0.51 -5.62 3.36
N ASN A 322 1.30 -5.96 4.38
CA ASN A 322 2.51 -5.22 4.75
C ASN A 322 3.60 -5.37 3.66
N LEU A 323 3.58 -4.50 2.65
CA LEU A 323 4.67 -4.41 1.67
C LEU A 323 5.76 -3.45 2.14
N LEU A 324 7.01 -3.90 2.04
CA LEU A 324 8.20 -3.15 2.40
C LEU A 324 8.93 -2.72 1.10
N TRP A 325 9.31 -1.45 1.01
CA TRP A 325 9.76 -0.82 -0.24
C TRP A 325 11.20 -0.32 -0.07
N SER A 326 12.11 -0.50 -1.03
CA SER A 326 13.43 0.13 -0.97
C SER A 326 13.73 1.11 -2.10
N ILE A 327 14.69 2.00 -1.83
CA ILE A 327 15.23 3.01 -2.73
C ILE A 327 16.77 2.90 -2.65
N GLY A 328 17.45 2.50 -3.73
CA GLY A 328 18.90 2.27 -3.75
C GLY A 328 19.67 3.08 -4.80
N LYS A 329 20.97 3.30 -4.56
CA LYS A 329 21.90 4.18 -5.31
C LYS A 329 22.26 3.76 -6.75
N ASN A 330 21.97 2.51 -7.15
CA ASN A 330 22.54 1.91 -8.38
C ASN A 330 21.50 1.31 -9.34
N ARG A 331 20.48 2.07 -9.78
CA ARG A 331 19.49 1.66 -10.83
C ARG A 331 18.75 0.31 -10.61
N GLU A 332 19.11 -0.48 -9.62
CA GLU A 332 18.40 -1.64 -9.12
C GLU A 332 17.61 -1.16 -7.91
N HIS A 333 16.33 -0.84 -8.10
CA HIS A 333 15.44 -0.82 -6.94
C HIS A 333 15.36 -2.27 -6.40
N ARG A 334 15.07 -2.45 -5.12
CA ARG A 334 15.01 -3.77 -4.51
C ARG A 334 13.74 -3.81 -3.65
N THR A 335 12.84 -4.76 -3.83
CA THR A 335 11.65 -4.86 -2.94
C THR A 335 11.94 -5.94 -1.93
N VAL A 336 11.84 -5.64 -0.64
CA VAL A 336 11.88 -6.64 0.43
C VAL A 336 10.45 -6.79 0.91
N VAL A 337 9.84 -7.96 0.83
CA VAL A 337 8.43 -8.17 1.20
C VAL A 337 8.35 -8.80 2.59
N LEU A 338 7.66 -8.14 3.54
CA LEU A 338 7.27 -8.74 4.83
C LEU A 338 5.77 -9.11 4.80
N ALA A 339 5.38 -10.03 3.91
CA ALA A 339 4.00 -10.48 3.83
C ALA A 339 3.63 -11.28 5.10
N GLY A 340 2.62 -10.84 5.88
CA GLY A 340 2.08 -11.71 6.93
C GLY A 340 1.26 -11.14 8.09
N THR A 341 1.05 -9.84 8.29
CA THR A 341 0.27 -9.39 9.47
C THR A 341 -1.22 -9.20 9.15
N ASN A 342 -1.98 -10.30 9.05
CA ASN A 342 -3.44 -10.27 8.88
C ASN A 342 -4.23 -9.70 10.10
N HIS A 343 -3.59 -8.97 11.03
CA HIS A 343 -4.18 -8.63 12.34
C HIS A 343 -3.84 -7.21 12.85
N VAL A 344 -3.55 -6.24 11.96
CA VAL A 344 -3.16 -4.89 12.42
C VAL A 344 -4.20 -3.85 12.02
N VAL A 345 -4.97 -3.39 13.01
CA VAL A 345 -5.84 -2.21 12.89
C VAL A 345 -5.18 -1.09 13.70
N GLY A 346 -4.72 -0.03 13.03
CA GLY A 346 -4.29 1.25 13.59
C GLY A 346 -3.22 1.20 14.69
N LEU A 347 -1.95 1.45 14.36
CA LEU A 347 -0.92 1.67 15.39
C LEU A 347 -1.04 3.09 15.98
N ALA A 348 -0.99 3.21 17.31
CA ALA A 348 -0.86 4.50 17.99
C ALA A 348 0.61 4.96 18.17
N TYR A 349 1.58 4.06 17.96
CA TYR A 349 3.01 4.27 18.28
C TYR A 349 3.98 3.83 17.17
N ALA A 350 5.18 4.44 17.16
CA ALA A 350 6.24 4.14 16.20
C ALA A 350 6.79 2.71 16.36
N PRO A 351 7.15 2.01 15.27
CA PRO A 351 7.89 0.75 15.35
C PRO A 351 9.35 0.98 15.80
N ALA A 352 9.99 -0.08 16.28
CA ALA A 352 11.42 -0.13 16.55
C ALA A 352 12.12 -1.20 15.71
N LEU A 353 13.35 -0.91 15.29
CA LEU A 353 14.17 -1.76 14.42
C LEU A 353 15.51 -2.13 15.06
N ALA A 354 15.98 -3.36 14.81
CA ALA A 354 17.32 -3.81 15.17
C ALA A 354 17.78 -5.01 14.31
N SER A 355 19.10 -5.19 14.19
CA SER A 355 19.74 -6.33 13.51
C SER A 355 20.83 -6.91 14.40
N PHE A 356 21.04 -8.22 14.30
CA PHE A 356 22.20 -8.88 14.91
C PHE A 356 23.37 -8.86 13.92
N ASP A 357 24.55 -8.44 14.37
CA ASP A 357 25.76 -8.33 13.54
C ASP A 357 26.24 -9.68 12.93
N ASN A 358 25.65 -10.80 13.33
CA ASN A 358 26.02 -12.16 12.90
C ASN A 358 24.89 -12.97 12.25
N SER A 359 23.73 -12.35 12.01
CA SER A 359 22.65 -13.03 11.31
C SER A 359 22.04 -12.07 10.31
N ASP A 360 21.75 -12.54 9.09
CA ASP A 360 21.01 -11.81 8.06
C ASP A 360 19.53 -11.55 8.47
N LEU A 361 19.27 -11.23 9.75
CA LEU A 361 17.97 -11.05 10.36
C LEU A 361 17.71 -9.57 10.64
N LEU A 362 16.65 -9.05 10.04
CA LEU A 362 16.05 -7.76 10.41
C LEU A 362 14.90 -8.02 11.38
N HIS A 363 14.96 -7.42 12.58
CA HIS A 363 13.91 -7.49 13.59
C HIS A 363 13.08 -6.21 13.58
N LEU A 364 11.76 -6.38 13.50
CA LEU A 364 10.76 -5.34 13.63
C LEU A 364 9.90 -5.61 14.86
N LEU A 365 9.75 -4.59 15.69
CA LEU A 365 8.83 -4.60 16.81
C LEU A 365 7.84 -3.45 16.69
N HIS A 366 6.54 -3.74 16.77
CA HIS A 366 5.50 -2.72 16.66
C HIS A 366 4.37 -2.96 17.67
N ALA A 367 3.67 -1.90 18.06
CA ALA A 367 2.55 -1.96 19.00
C ALA A 367 1.22 -1.95 18.25
N GLY A 368 0.51 -3.07 18.18
CA GLY A 368 -0.74 -3.17 17.40
C GLY A 368 -1.71 -4.19 17.95
N GLY A 369 -2.99 -4.05 17.64
CA GLY A 369 -4.02 -5.02 18.01
C GLY A 369 -5.36 -4.36 18.30
N LYS A 370 -6.44 -5.13 18.12
CA LYS A 370 -7.78 -4.73 18.54
C LYS A 370 -7.71 -4.36 20.01
N THR A 371 -8.06 -3.12 20.36
CA THR A 371 -8.36 -2.77 21.74
C THR A 371 -9.35 -3.82 22.24
N ASP A 372 -8.94 -4.61 23.23
CA ASP A 372 -9.92 -5.33 24.02
C ASP A 372 -10.85 -4.29 24.67
N THR A 373 -11.94 -4.72 25.31
CA THR A 373 -12.86 -3.82 26.02
C THR A 373 -12.19 -3.00 27.15
N VAL A 374 -10.87 -3.15 27.34
CA VAL A 374 -10.00 -2.50 28.34
C VAL A 374 -8.94 -1.59 27.68
N GLY A 375 -8.85 -1.51 26.35
CA GLY A 375 -7.92 -0.61 25.65
C GLY A 375 -6.46 -1.04 25.65
N LYS A 376 -6.16 -2.35 25.75
CA LYS A 376 -4.78 -2.85 25.70
C LYS A 376 -4.22 -2.92 24.28
N GLU A 377 -3.05 -2.32 24.06
CA GLU A 377 -2.24 -2.50 22.84
C GLU A 377 -1.13 -3.51 23.10
N SER A 378 -0.99 -4.53 22.26
CA SER A 378 0.02 -5.59 22.43
C SER A 378 1.24 -5.37 21.53
N LEU A 379 2.41 -5.81 22.00
CA LEU A 379 3.66 -5.77 21.25
C LEU A 379 3.79 -6.97 20.30
N TRP A 380 4.12 -6.72 19.04
CA TRP A 380 4.30 -7.76 18.03
C TRP A 380 5.74 -7.77 17.54
N HIS A 381 6.32 -8.97 17.47
CA HIS A 381 7.64 -9.21 16.92
C HIS A 381 7.54 -9.94 15.58
N ALA A 382 8.09 -9.32 14.54
CA ALA A 382 8.32 -9.93 13.25
C ALA A 382 9.81 -9.88 12.93
N TYR A 383 10.36 -10.95 12.37
CA TYR A 383 11.71 -10.93 11.83
C TYR A 383 11.77 -11.67 10.50
N THR A 384 12.71 -11.25 9.65
CA THR A 384 12.94 -11.86 8.34
C THR A 384 14.40 -12.27 8.19
N LYS A 385 14.63 -13.47 7.68
CA LYS A 385 15.96 -14.03 7.38
C LYS A 385 16.27 -13.83 5.92
N ASN A 386 17.42 -13.20 5.61
CA ASN A 386 17.75 -12.72 4.28
C ASN A 386 16.57 -11.90 3.71
N PRO A 387 16.37 -10.64 4.13
CA PRO A 387 15.39 -9.78 3.47
C PRO A 387 15.68 -9.85 1.97
N LEU A 388 14.80 -10.50 1.22
CA LEU A 388 15.03 -10.81 -0.20
C LEU A 388 15.24 -9.48 -0.90
N ILE A 389 16.48 -9.20 -1.22
CA ILE A 389 16.84 -8.15 -2.14
C ILE A 389 16.48 -8.70 -3.52
N VAL A 390 15.21 -8.62 -3.91
CA VAL A 390 14.81 -9.03 -5.26
C VAL A 390 15.33 -7.96 -6.21
N PRO A 391 16.23 -8.27 -7.15
CA PRO A 391 16.65 -7.30 -8.15
C PRO A 391 15.43 -6.88 -8.94
N ILE A 392 15.24 -5.57 -9.14
CA ILE A 392 14.28 -5.10 -10.12
C ILE A 392 14.64 -5.68 -11.47
N GLN A 393 13.65 -6.28 -12.08
CA GLN A 393 13.76 -6.69 -13.47
C GLN A 393 13.27 -5.54 -14.33
N GLU A 394 14.12 -5.08 -15.23
CA GLU A 394 13.77 -4.08 -16.22
C GLU A 394 13.35 -4.76 -17.52
N TYR A 395 12.17 -4.41 -18.00
CA TYR A 395 11.62 -4.91 -19.25
C TYR A 395 11.01 -3.77 -20.06
N ASP A 396 10.94 -3.94 -21.37
CA ASP A 396 10.04 -3.14 -22.16
C ASP A 396 8.60 -3.60 -21.89
N LEU A 397 7.78 -2.69 -21.39
CA LEU A 397 6.40 -2.94 -20.97
C LEU A 397 5.40 -2.31 -21.92
N ARG A 398 5.87 -1.73 -23.05
CA ARG A 398 4.99 -1.16 -24.05
C ARG A 398 4.12 -2.25 -24.65
N LEU A 399 2.81 -2.01 -24.70
CA LEU A 399 1.91 -2.87 -25.45
C LEU A 399 2.24 -2.71 -26.94
N PRO A 400 2.31 -3.84 -27.69
CA PRO A 400 2.73 -3.83 -29.09
C PRO A 400 1.74 -3.06 -29.96
N ASP A 401 2.26 -2.46 -31.04
CA ASP A 401 1.43 -1.73 -32.01
C ASP A 401 0.44 -2.66 -32.72
N ALA A 402 0.90 -3.88 -33.05
CA ALA A 402 0.07 -4.90 -33.65
C ALA A 402 -1.12 -5.24 -32.74
N ARG A 403 -2.32 -5.29 -33.32
CA ARG A 403 -3.52 -5.69 -32.59
C ARG A 403 -3.47 -7.20 -32.32
N PRO A 404 -3.57 -7.65 -31.05
CA PRO A 404 -3.64 -9.06 -30.74
C PRO A 404 -4.91 -9.67 -31.33
N GLY A 405 -4.81 -10.91 -31.82
CA GLY A 405 -5.97 -11.67 -32.25
C GLY A 405 -7.01 -11.80 -31.12
N ALA A 406 -8.29 -11.93 -31.49
CA ALA A 406 -9.35 -12.08 -30.49
C ALA A 406 -9.10 -13.37 -29.68
N PRO A 407 -8.93 -13.30 -28.36
CA PRO A 407 -8.61 -14.47 -27.54
C PRO A 407 -9.86 -15.29 -27.23
N TYR A 408 -10.84 -15.38 -28.12
CA TYR A 408 -12.13 -15.99 -27.84
C TYR A 408 -12.46 -17.05 -28.91
N PRO A 409 -13.37 -17.99 -28.62
CA PRO A 409 -13.84 -18.95 -29.62
C PRO A 409 -14.39 -18.29 -30.89
N GLY A 410 -14.45 -19.05 -31.98
CA GLY A 410 -15.12 -18.61 -33.20
C GLY A 410 -16.59 -18.25 -32.93
N LEU A 411 -17.14 -17.30 -33.69
CA LEU A 411 -18.53 -16.90 -33.58
C LEU A 411 -19.41 -17.67 -34.57
N ASP A 412 -20.62 -18.01 -34.13
CA ASP A 412 -21.64 -18.61 -34.97
C ASP A 412 -22.17 -17.63 -36.02
N ARG A 413 -22.81 -18.17 -37.06
CA ARG A 413 -23.56 -17.40 -38.04
C ARG A 413 -25.03 -17.36 -37.67
N TYR A 414 -25.67 -16.24 -37.96
CA TYR A 414 -27.06 -15.99 -37.58
C TYR A 414 -27.98 -15.90 -38.78
N ASN A 415 -29.25 -16.22 -38.56
CA ASN A 415 -30.32 -15.93 -39.50
C ASN A 415 -30.54 -14.40 -39.60
N PRO A 416 -31.25 -13.90 -40.63
CA PRO A 416 -31.44 -12.46 -40.81
C PRO A 416 -32.16 -11.73 -39.66
N SER A 417 -32.93 -12.44 -38.83
CA SER A 417 -33.57 -11.85 -37.64
C SER A 417 -32.69 -11.86 -36.39
N LEU A 418 -31.48 -12.42 -36.46
CA LEU A 418 -30.54 -12.58 -35.34
C LEU A 418 -31.05 -13.46 -34.18
N THR A 419 -32.12 -14.23 -34.39
CA THR A 419 -32.78 -15.02 -33.34
C THR A 419 -32.28 -16.45 -33.26
N GLU A 420 -31.68 -16.97 -34.32
CA GLU A 420 -31.17 -18.33 -34.40
C GLU A 420 -29.75 -18.31 -34.97
N HIS A 421 -28.91 -19.25 -34.54
CA HIS A 421 -27.52 -19.35 -34.97
C HIS A 421 -27.03 -20.79 -35.12
N ILE A 422 -26.00 -20.96 -35.95
CA ILE A 422 -25.31 -22.24 -36.17
C ILE A 422 -23.79 -22.03 -36.31
N PRO A 423 -22.97 -23.04 -35.98
CA PRO A 423 -21.51 -22.92 -35.99
C PRO A 423 -20.86 -23.15 -37.37
N PHE A 424 -21.64 -23.17 -38.46
CA PHE A 424 -21.13 -23.43 -39.83
C PHE A 424 -21.84 -22.57 -40.88
N ILE A 425 -21.25 -22.51 -42.08
CA ILE A 425 -21.74 -21.69 -43.20
C ILE A 425 -23.02 -22.30 -43.78
N SER A 426 -24.07 -21.49 -43.92
CA SER A 426 -25.34 -21.84 -44.54
C SER A 426 -26.01 -20.61 -45.13
N ASP A 427 -26.70 -20.77 -46.27
CA ASP A 427 -27.47 -19.68 -46.89
C ASP A 427 -28.63 -19.20 -46.00
N ALA A 428 -29.16 -20.08 -45.12
CA ALA A 428 -30.20 -19.72 -44.15
C ALA A 428 -29.66 -18.85 -43.00
N PHE A 429 -28.34 -18.87 -42.77
CA PHE A 429 -27.65 -18.14 -41.70
C PHE A 429 -26.53 -17.27 -42.32
N PRO A 430 -26.89 -16.25 -43.12
CA PRO A 430 -25.91 -15.50 -43.90
C PRO A 430 -25.16 -14.45 -43.07
N VAL A 431 -25.64 -14.12 -41.86
CA VAL A 431 -25.08 -13.04 -41.06
C VAL A 431 -23.82 -13.50 -40.35
N GLU A 432 -22.70 -12.89 -40.72
CA GLU A 432 -21.41 -13.11 -40.07
C GLU A 432 -21.23 -12.12 -38.92
N MET A 433 -20.78 -12.62 -37.78
CA MET A 433 -20.63 -11.83 -36.56
C MET A 433 -19.16 -11.48 -36.29
N THR A 434 -18.94 -10.31 -35.71
CA THR A 434 -17.65 -9.87 -35.18
C THR A 434 -17.80 -9.34 -33.76
N ARG A 435 -16.65 -9.27 -33.08
CA ARG A 435 -16.53 -8.61 -31.78
C ARG A 435 -16.16 -7.15 -31.99
N HIS A 436 -17.01 -6.26 -31.52
CA HIS A 436 -16.88 -4.82 -31.63
C HIS A 436 -16.35 -4.25 -30.30
N HIS A 437 -15.39 -3.33 -30.37
CA HIS A 437 -14.87 -2.64 -29.20
C HIS A 437 -15.74 -1.44 -28.87
N ILE A 438 -16.06 -1.25 -27.59
CA ILE A 438 -16.77 -0.05 -27.14
C ILE A 438 -15.77 1.11 -27.01
N ILE A 439 -14.74 0.90 -26.20
CA ILE A 439 -13.53 1.74 -26.17
C ILE A 439 -12.52 1.10 -27.13
N PRO A 440 -12.04 1.84 -28.15
CA PRO A 440 -11.25 1.25 -29.22
C PRO A 440 -9.89 0.76 -28.72
N ASP A 441 -9.37 -0.29 -29.35
CA ASP A 441 -8.20 -1.02 -28.87
C ASP A 441 -6.91 -0.18 -28.89
N ASN A 442 -6.76 0.72 -29.87
CA ASN A 442 -5.65 1.66 -29.97
C ASN A 442 -5.62 2.63 -28.78
N ARG A 443 -6.79 3.06 -28.29
CA ARG A 443 -6.92 3.98 -27.16
C ARG A 443 -6.49 3.34 -25.86
N LEU A 444 -6.84 2.06 -25.64
CA LEU A 444 -6.38 1.29 -24.49
C LEU A 444 -4.86 1.08 -24.51
N ARG A 445 -4.31 0.77 -25.70
CA ARG A 445 -2.86 0.66 -25.93
C ARG A 445 -2.14 1.98 -25.66
N ASP A 446 -2.60 3.07 -26.24
CA ASP A 446 -1.97 4.38 -26.15
C ASP A 446 -2.02 4.92 -24.73
N PHE A 447 -3.14 4.71 -24.03
CA PHE A 447 -3.27 5.02 -22.61
C PHE A 447 -2.22 4.29 -21.77
N TRP A 448 -2.08 2.97 -21.94
CA TRP A 448 -1.06 2.19 -21.24
C TRP A 448 0.34 2.70 -21.54
N ASN A 449 0.68 2.84 -22.83
CA ASN A 449 2.01 3.28 -23.24
C ASN A 449 2.33 4.70 -22.75
N ARG A 450 1.33 5.59 -22.72
CA ARG A 450 1.47 6.93 -22.15
C ARG A 450 1.78 6.89 -20.65
N MET A 451 1.17 5.97 -19.90
CA MET A 451 1.50 5.78 -18.48
C MET A 451 2.93 5.29 -18.25
N LEU A 452 3.51 4.56 -19.19
CA LEU A 452 4.92 4.18 -19.13
C LEU A 452 5.83 5.38 -19.36
N GLU A 453 5.51 6.22 -20.35
CA GLU A 453 6.26 7.45 -20.66
C GLU A 453 6.23 8.46 -19.52
N THR A 454 5.08 8.63 -18.86
CA THR A 454 4.95 9.55 -17.72
C THR A 454 5.29 8.91 -16.38
N ASN A 455 5.81 7.67 -16.38
CA ASN A 455 6.11 6.89 -15.18
C ASN A 455 4.94 6.78 -14.18
N HIS A 456 3.71 6.63 -14.67
CA HIS A 456 2.49 6.53 -13.84
C HIS A 456 1.98 5.10 -13.65
N ILE A 457 2.62 4.12 -14.29
CA ILE A 457 2.15 2.72 -14.24
C ILE A 457 2.11 2.15 -12.82
N HIS A 458 3.11 2.48 -12.00
CA HIS A 458 3.23 2.02 -10.61
C HIS A 458 2.35 2.81 -9.62
N ILE A 459 1.70 3.90 -10.08
CA ILE A 459 0.93 4.82 -9.21
C ILE A 459 -0.58 4.52 -9.27
N ALA A 460 -1.03 3.80 -10.30
CA ALA A 460 -2.46 3.69 -10.59
C ALA A 460 -2.91 2.29 -11.05
N ALA A 461 -2.03 1.42 -11.53
CA ALA A 461 -2.44 0.17 -12.15
C ALA A 461 -2.82 -0.95 -11.15
N GLU A 462 -2.64 -0.74 -9.84
CA GLU A 462 -2.89 -1.77 -8.83
C GLU A 462 -4.32 -2.31 -8.87
N GLU A 463 -5.32 -1.42 -8.80
CA GLU A 463 -6.74 -1.78 -8.82
C GLU A 463 -7.14 -2.47 -10.14
N PHE A 464 -6.66 -1.93 -11.26
CA PHE A 464 -6.96 -2.46 -12.59
C PHE A 464 -6.33 -3.83 -12.82
N LEU A 465 -5.02 -3.97 -12.58
CA LEU A 465 -4.31 -5.25 -12.76
C LEU A 465 -4.78 -6.29 -11.74
N GLY A 466 -5.18 -5.89 -10.54
CA GLY A 466 -5.85 -6.76 -9.57
C GLY A 466 -7.16 -7.31 -10.11
N ALA A 467 -8.03 -6.44 -10.63
CA ALA A 467 -9.30 -6.85 -11.24
C ALA A 467 -9.11 -7.80 -12.44
N LEU A 468 -8.06 -7.60 -13.26
CA LEU A 468 -7.70 -8.52 -14.34
C LEU A 468 -7.29 -9.88 -13.81
N ASP A 469 -6.35 -9.92 -12.86
CA ASP A 469 -5.82 -11.17 -12.29
C ASP A 469 -6.94 -12.02 -11.65
N GLU A 470 -7.81 -11.38 -10.87
CA GLU A 470 -8.94 -12.03 -10.18
C GLU A 470 -9.93 -12.68 -11.13
N ASN A 471 -10.11 -12.12 -12.33
CA ASN A 471 -11.10 -12.59 -13.29
C ASN A 471 -10.50 -13.33 -14.48
N LEU A 472 -9.17 -13.43 -14.59
CA LEU A 472 -8.48 -13.97 -15.76
C LEU A 472 -8.91 -15.40 -16.12
N GLU A 473 -9.13 -16.25 -15.11
CA GLU A 473 -9.62 -17.63 -15.29
C GLU A 473 -11.13 -17.72 -15.56
N ARG A 474 -11.87 -16.65 -15.22
CA ARG A 474 -13.32 -16.56 -15.44
C ARG A 474 -13.63 -15.96 -16.79
N TYR A 475 -12.72 -15.14 -17.33
CA TYR A 475 -12.81 -14.63 -18.68
C TYR A 475 -12.85 -15.82 -19.64
N GLU A 476 -13.79 -15.82 -20.58
CA GLU A 476 -13.90 -16.87 -21.60
C GLU A 476 -12.78 -16.78 -22.66
N MET A 477 -11.61 -16.29 -22.26
CA MET A 477 -10.43 -16.16 -23.09
C MET A 477 -9.74 -17.52 -23.24
N THR A 478 -9.42 -17.87 -24.49
CA THR A 478 -8.64 -19.04 -24.91
C THR A 478 -7.13 -18.84 -24.69
N LEU A 479 -6.75 -18.49 -23.46
CA LEU A 479 -5.35 -18.40 -23.03
C LEU A 479 -4.84 -19.79 -22.58
N ARG A 480 -3.58 -20.12 -22.87
CA ARG A 480 -2.99 -21.37 -22.37
C ARG A 480 -2.60 -21.21 -20.90
N ALA A 481 -2.55 -22.32 -20.16
CA ALA A 481 -2.17 -22.31 -18.74
C ALA A 481 -0.81 -21.62 -18.48
N ASN A 482 0.20 -21.86 -19.34
CA ASN A 482 1.50 -21.20 -19.23
C ASN A 482 1.43 -19.69 -19.52
N ASP A 483 0.58 -19.26 -20.45
CA ASP A 483 0.39 -17.85 -20.79
C ASP A 483 -0.25 -17.08 -19.63
N ILE A 484 -1.20 -17.73 -18.94
CA ILE A 484 -1.82 -17.22 -17.70
C ILE A 484 -0.78 -17.07 -16.59
N LEU A 485 0.09 -18.06 -16.39
CA LEU A 485 1.15 -17.98 -15.37
C LEU A 485 2.12 -16.83 -15.65
N GLN A 486 2.61 -16.70 -16.90
CA GLN A 486 3.49 -15.59 -17.28
C GLN A 486 2.81 -14.23 -17.13
N LEU A 487 1.53 -14.12 -17.51
CA LEU A 487 0.75 -12.90 -17.34
C LEU A 487 0.59 -12.54 -15.85
N ARG A 488 0.31 -13.51 -14.98
CA ARG A 488 0.20 -13.30 -13.54
C ARG A 488 1.52 -12.85 -12.92
N GLU A 489 2.62 -13.51 -13.27
CA GLU A 489 3.96 -13.11 -12.81
C GLU A 489 4.28 -11.68 -13.25
N LEU A 490 3.97 -11.32 -14.50
CA LEU A 490 4.16 -9.96 -15.00
C LEU A 490 3.31 -8.93 -14.26
N MET A 491 2.00 -9.17 -14.12
CA MET A 491 1.08 -8.26 -13.42
C MET A 491 1.47 -8.10 -11.95
N LEU A 492 1.79 -9.20 -11.26
CA LEU A 492 2.24 -9.18 -9.87
C LEU A 492 3.56 -8.41 -9.73
N GLY A 493 4.50 -8.62 -10.65
CA GLY A 493 5.77 -7.91 -10.66
C GLY A 493 5.62 -6.41 -10.89
N ILE A 494 4.71 -6.00 -11.78
CA ILE A 494 4.38 -4.58 -12.00
C ILE A 494 3.73 -3.97 -10.75
N ARG A 495 2.74 -4.67 -10.15
CA ARG A 495 2.01 -4.22 -8.94
C ARG A 495 2.93 -4.06 -7.73
N ASN A 496 3.83 -5.02 -7.51
CA ASN A 496 4.78 -5.01 -6.41
C ASN A 496 6.02 -4.15 -6.71
N GLY A 497 6.05 -3.52 -7.89
CA GLY A 497 7.15 -2.69 -8.36
C GLY A 497 8.47 -3.43 -8.52
N THR A 498 8.49 -4.77 -8.59
CA THR A 498 9.68 -5.60 -8.87
C THR A 498 9.99 -5.70 -10.37
N ILE A 499 9.03 -5.37 -11.23
CA ILE A 499 9.21 -5.20 -12.68
C ILE A 499 9.00 -3.73 -13.04
N ARG A 500 9.93 -3.16 -13.82
CA ARG A 500 9.86 -1.76 -14.28
C ARG A 500 10.02 -1.63 -15.78
N HIS A 501 9.45 -0.55 -16.28
CA HIS A 501 9.61 -0.18 -17.67
C HIS A 501 11.01 0.37 -17.95
N ASN A 502 11.72 -0.27 -18.88
CA ASN A 502 12.89 0.29 -19.56
C ASN A 502 12.70 0.10 -21.06
N PRO A 503 12.57 1.18 -21.85
CA PRO A 503 12.32 1.07 -23.30
C PRO A 503 13.50 0.50 -24.09
N ASN A 504 14.68 0.35 -23.45
CA ASN A 504 15.87 -0.26 -24.05
C ASN A 504 16.08 -1.72 -23.63
N ALA A 505 15.24 -2.25 -22.72
CA ALA A 505 15.29 -3.64 -22.30
C ALA A 505 14.53 -4.55 -23.28
N ARG A 506 14.67 -5.87 -23.11
CA ARG A 506 13.84 -6.83 -23.85
C ARG A 506 12.38 -6.72 -23.41
N PRO A 507 11.40 -7.04 -24.27
CA PRO A 507 10.00 -7.16 -23.86
C PRO A 507 9.84 -8.18 -22.72
N ALA A 508 8.93 -7.90 -21.79
CA ALA A 508 8.63 -8.83 -20.70
C ALA A 508 7.97 -10.11 -21.22
N ASP A 509 8.31 -11.24 -20.59
CA ASP A 509 7.58 -12.48 -20.82
C ASP A 509 6.11 -12.27 -20.36
N GLY A 510 5.14 -12.58 -21.22
CA GLY A 510 3.71 -12.32 -20.97
C GLY A 510 3.18 -10.94 -21.39
N ILE A 511 4.01 -10.04 -21.97
CA ILE A 511 3.53 -8.71 -22.38
C ILE A 511 2.45 -8.76 -23.47
N ASP A 512 2.53 -9.73 -24.39
CA ASP A 512 1.52 -9.95 -25.43
C ASP A 512 0.19 -10.46 -24.83
N ASN A 513 0.27 -11.25 -23.76
CA ASN A 513 -0.90 -11.72 -23.02
C ASN A 513 -1.54 -10.57 -22.23
N LEU A 514 -0.73 -9.66 -21.67
CA LEU A 514 -1.23 -8.46 -21.02
C LEU A 514 -1.91 -7.53 -22.02
N ALA A 515 -1.31 -7.33 -23.19
CA ALA A 515 -1.91 -6.58 -24.29
C ALA A 515 -3.25 -7.19 -24.72
N THR A 516 -3.31 -8.52 -24.79
CA THR A 516 -4.53 -9.27 -25.10
C THR A 516 -5.60 -9.06 -24.04
N ALA A 517 -5.27 -9.24 -22.76
CA ALA A 517 -6.22 -9.09 -21.65
C ALA A 517 -6.78 -7.65 -21.57
N ILE A 518 -5.92 -6.63 -21.73
CA ILE A 518 -6.32 -5.22 -21.68
C ILE A 518 -7.18 -4.84 -22.89
N ARG A 519 -6.78 -5.22 -24.11
CA ARG A 519 -7.46 -4.77 -25.33
C ARG A 519 -8.77 -5.51 -25.56
N TRP A 520 -8.89 -6.75 -25.11
CA TRP A 520 -10.06 -7.60 -25.31
C TRP A 520 -10.90 -7.81 -24.04
N LEU A 521 -10.92 -6.87 -23.10
CA LEU A 521 -11.72 -6.97 -21.87
C LEU A 521 -13.18 -7.35 -22.19
N PRO A 522 -13.75 -8.41 -21.57
CA PRO A 522 -15.09 -8.86 -21.93
C PRO A 522 -16.14 -7.75 -21.75
N GLY A 523 -16.04 -6.99 -20.66
CA GLY A 523 -16.90 -5.84 -20.40
C GLY A 523 -16.80 -4.69 -21.40
N ASN A 524 -15.77 -4.64 -22.26
CA ASN A 524 -15.57 -3.62 -23.29
C ASN A 524 -15.95 -4.09 -24.71
N ILE A 525 -16.51 -5.30 -24.85
CA ILE A 525 -16.75 -5.95 -26.14
C ILE A 525 -18.20 -6.37 -26.27
N PHE A 526 -18.79 -6.13 -27.44
CA PHE A 526 -20.07 -6.73 -27.80
C PHE A 526 -20.00 -7.50 -29.12
N ILE A 527 -20.90 -8.46 -29.30
CA ILE A 527 -21.02 -9.28 -30.50
C ILE A 527 -22.13 -8.70 -31.38
N GLY A 528 -21.82 -8.52 -32.67
CA GLY A 528 -22.79 -8.00 -33.63
C GLY A 528 -22.40 -8.28 -35.07
N PRO A 529 -23.29 -7.98 -36.03
CA PRO A 529 -23.00 -8.16 -37.45
C PRO A 529 -21.69 -7.48 -37.85
N THR A 530 -20.93 -8.15 -38.71
CA THR A 530 -19.65 -7.64 -39.20
C THR A 530 -19.85 -6.33 -39.95
N ALA A 531 -18.96 -5.36 -39.77
CA ALA A 531 -19.01 -4.12 -40.52
C ALA A 531 -18.74 -4.29 -42.02
N GLY A 532 -19.37 -3.44 -42.82
CA GLY A 532 -19.17 -3.45 -44.26
C GLY A 532 -20.29 -2.79 -45.04
N ARG A 533 -20.09 -2.70 -46.35
CA ARG A 533 -21.07 -2.10 -47.28
C ARG A 533 -22.00 -3.13 -47.92
N GLU A 534 -21.73 -4.41 -47.71
CA GLU A 534 -22.49 -5.51 -48.29
C GLU A 534 -23.77 -5.81 -47.50
N ARG A 535 -24.64 -6.64 -48.09
CA ARG A 535 -25.86 -7.11 -47.44
C ARG A 535 -25.52 -7.86 -46.14
N PHE A 536 -26.35 -7.70 -45.12
CA PHE A 536 -26.19 -8.29 -43.78
C PHE A 536 -24.97 -7.81 -42.99
N ARG A 537 -24.27 -6.78 -43.49
CA ARG A 537 -23.21 -6.10 -42.74
C ARG A 537 -23.75 -4.93 -41.93
N ARG A 538 -23.02 -4.58 -40.88
CA ARG A 538 -23.24 -3.38 -40.06
C ARG A 538 -22.76 -2.14 -40.81
N SER A 539 -23.56 -1.08 -40.77
CA SER A 539 -23.35 0.16 -41.54
C SER A 539 -22.89 1.37 -40.73
N ASP A 540 -22.99 1.30 -39.41
CA ASP A 540 -22.75 2.36 -38.43
C ASP A 540 -21.54 2.08 -37.53
N ASP A 541 -20.65 1.14 -37.91
CA ASP A 541 -19.44 0.85 -37.15
C ASP A 541 -18.48 2.07 -37.16
N PRO A 542 -18.08 2.59 -35.99
CA PRO A 542 -17.20 3.75 -35.86
C PRO A 542 -15.73 3.44 -36.17
N GLY A 543 -15.37 2.17 -36.40
CA GLY A 543 -14.01 1.72 -36.61
C GLY A 543 -13.14 1.96 -35.38
N ASP A 544 -12.09 2.76 -35.54
CA ASP A 544 -11.12 3.05 -34.47
C ASP A 544 -11.58 4.17 -33.50
N SER A 545 -12.85 4.59 -33.59
CA SER A 545 -13.45 5.60 -32.72
C SER A 545 -14.31 4.97 -31.62
N PHE A 546 -14.63 5.76 -30.59
CA PHE A 546 -15.52 5.32 -29.51
C PHE A 546 -16.92 4.96 -30.02
N GLU A 547 -17.45 3.83 -29.58
CA GLU A 547 -18.80 3.37 -29.95
C GLU A 547 -19.88 4.06 -29.10
N GLU A 548 -20.33 5.23 -29.56
CA GLU A 548 -21.35 6.01 -28.85
C GLU A 548 -22.70 5.28 -28.71
N ASN A 549 -23.04 4.44 -29.70
CA ASN A 549 -24.30 3.69 -29.74
C ASN A 549 -24.25 2.34 -28.99
N ALA A 550 -23.10 1.98 -28.41
CA ALA A 550 -22.98 0.78 -27.57
C ALA A 550 -23.88 0.86 -26.33
N ASN A 551 -24.42 2.03 -26.01
CA ASN A 551 -25.41 2.17 -24.94
C ASN A 551 -26.69 1.37 -25.20
N THR A 552 -27.08 1.14 -26.46
CA THR A 552 -28.23 0.29 -26.78
C THR A 552 -27.99 -1.15 -26.32
N VAL A 553 -26.76 -1.63 -26.50
CA VAL A 553 -26.33 -2.98 -26.10
C VAL A 553 -26.07 -3.07 -24.59
N THR A 554 -25.35 -2.09 -24.04
CA THR A 554 -24.90 -2.10 -22.64
C THR A 554 -25.95 -1.57 -21.66
N GLY A 555 -26.93 -0.80 -22.10
CA GLY A 555 -27.88 -0.06 -21.26
C GLY A 555 -28.81 -0.92 -20.42
N ARG A 556 -28.87 -2.23 -20.67
CA ARG A 556 -29.60 -3.20 -19.85
C ARG A 556 -28.86 -3.55 -18.56
N ASP A 557 -27.54 -3.36 -18.54
CA ASP A 557 -26.72 -3.45 -17.34
C ASP A 557 -26.73 -2.08 -16.65
N PHE A 558 -27.33 -2.00 -15.46
CA PHE A 558 -27.53 -0.74 -14.75
C PHE A 558 -26.21 0.04 -14.59
N GLY A 559 -26.10 1.20 -15.24
CA GLY A 559 -24.93 2.07 -15.18
C GLY A 559 -23.81 1.78 -16.19
N ALA A 560 -23.88 0.71 -16.99
CA ALA A 560 -22.82 0.36 -17.95
C ALA A 560 -22.64 1.40 -19.07
N GLU A 561 -23.72 2.04 -19.54
CA GLU A 561 -23.65 3.19 -20.47
C GLU A 561 -22.75 4.31 -19.90
N PHE A 562 -22.96 4.65 -18.63
CA PHE A 562 -22.24 5.73 -17.96
C PHE A 562 -20.78 5.35 -17.72
N ILE A 563 -20.52 4.08 -17.42
CA ILE A 563 -19.17 3.55 -17.17
C ILE A 563 -18.28 3.69 -18.43
N HIS A 564 -18.73 3.22 -19.60
CA HIS A 564 -17.92 3.28 -20.83
C HIS A 564 -17.66 4.72 -21.30
N ARG A 565 -18.69 5.58 -21.27
CA ARG A 565 -18.53 6.99 -21.64
C ARG A 565 -17.58 7.72 -20.69
N ASN A 566 -17.66 7.44 -19.39
CA ASN A 566 -16.75 8.03 -18.41
C ASN A 566 -15.33 7.49 -18.54
N ALA A 567 -15.16 6.20 -18.79
CA ALA A 567 -13.86 5.61 -19.07
C ALA A 567 -13.24 6.30 -20.27
N ASN A 568 -13.98 6.40 -21.38
CA ASN A 568 -13.54 7.06 -22.60
C ASN A 568 -13.09 8.51 -22.36
N ASN A 569 -13.90 9.30 -21.66
CA ASN A 569 -13.58 10.68 -21.32
C ASN A 569 -12.37 10.79 -20.37
N ALA A 570 -12.22 9.87 -19.42
CA ALA A 570 -11.10 9.85 -18.50
C ALA A 570 -9.78 9.48 -19.21
N LEU A 571 -9.83 8.51 -20.14
CA LEU A 571 -8.71 8.14 -20.99
C LEU A 571 -8.26 9.35 -21.83
N GLU A 572 -9.18 10.00 -22.55
CA GLU A 572 -8.86 11.20 -23.34
C GLU A 572 -8.35 12.37 -22.48
N GLY A 573 -8.95 12.56 -21.30
CA GLY A 573 -8.50 13.56 -20.33
C GLY A 573 -7.05 13.33 -19.94
N TYR A 574 -6.69 12.10 -19.58
CA TYR A 574 -5.32 11.74 -19.25
C TYR A 574 -4.37 11.88 -20.44
N MET A 575 -4.77 11.48 -21.65
CA MET A 575 -3.94 11.65 -22.84
C MET A 575 -3.60 13.13 -23.10
N ARG A 576 -4.49 14.05 -22.71
CA ARG A 576 -4.26 15.50 -22.81
C ARG A 576 -3.41 16.06 -21.68
N THR A 577 -3.65 15.66 -20.43
CA THR A 577 -3.04 16.29 -19.25
C THR A 577 -1.76 15.60 -18.80
N GLY A 578 -1.68 14.29 -18.97
CA GLY A 578 -0.63 13.45 -18.42
C GLY A 578 -0.62 13.41 -16.89
N ASP A 579 -1.67 13.86 -16.19
CA ASP A 579 -1.67 13.98 -14.74
C ASP A 579 -2.11 12.70 -14.02
N THR A 580 -1.58 12.48 -12.82
CA THR A 580 -1.79 11.26 -12.03
C THR A 580 -3.26 11.06 -11.59
N ASN A 581 -4.03 12.13 -11.36
CA ASN A 581 -5.42 12.01 -10.91
C ASN A 581 -6.32 11.55 -12.07
N SER A 582 -6.09 12.07 -13.28
CA SER A 582 -6.77 11.60 -14.48
C SER A 582 -6.42 10.14 -14.80
N ALA A 583 -5.16 9.72 -14.61
CA ALA A 583 -4.74 8.33 -14.75
C ALA A 583 -5.48 7.40 -13.77
N ARG A 584 -5.51 7.76 -12.47
CA ARG A 584 -6.23 6.99 -11.43
C ARG A 584 -7.71 6.87 -11.74
N ARG A 585 -8.34 7.97 -12.17
CA ARG A 585 -9.76 7.97 -12.55
C ARG A 585 -10.01 7.01 -13.72
N ALA A 586 -9.18 7.07 -14.76
CA ALA A 586 -9.32 6.17 -15.91
C ALA A 586 -9.15 4.71 -15.51
N LEU A 587 -8.13 4.39 -14.72
CA LEU A 587 -7.83 3.03 -14.27
C LEU A 587 -8.88 2.46 -13.32
N SER A 588 -9.42 3.25 -12.39
CA SER A 588 -10.51 2.79 -11.51
C SER A 588 -11.77 2.45 -12.30
N ILE A 589 -12.09 3.23 -13.35
CA ILE A 589 -13.24 2.90 -14.21
C ILE A 589 -12.94 1.67 -15.07
N LEU A 590 -11.72 1.52 -15.60
CA LEU A 590 -11.32 0.30 -16.32
C LEU A 590 -11.32 -0.94 -15.42
N ALA A 591 -10.94 -0.82 -14.16
CA ALA A 591 -11.00 -1.90 -13.16
C ALA A 591 -12.45 -2.38 -12.98
N ARG A 592 -13.42 -1.44 -12.96
CA ARG A 592 -14.84 -1.79 -12.95
C ARG A 592 -15.27 -2.50 -14.23
N ILE A 593 -14.86 -2.03 -15.41
CA ILE A 593 -15.16 -2.71 -16.67
C ILE A 593 -14.60 -4.14 -16.66
N ALA A 594 -13.38 -4.32 -16.15
CA ALA A 594 -12.74 -5.62 -15.99
C ALA A 594 -13.48 -6.54 -14.99
N ALA A 595 -14.05 -5.98 -13.92
CA ALA A 595 -14.72 -6.76 -12.88
C ALA A 595 -16.20 -7.07 -13.16
N VAL A 596 -16.89 -6.25 -13.95
CA VAL A 596 -18.35 -6.35 -14.13
C VAL A 596 -18.77 -7.52 -15.01
N ARG A 597 -18.00 -7.85 -16.05
CA ARG A 597 -18.33 -8.95 -16.98
C ARG A 597 -17.14 -9.85 -17.24
N VAL A 598 -17.44 -11.15 -17.32
CA VAL A 598 -16.48 -12.19 -17.70
C VAL A 598 -16.65 -12.71 -19.12
N GLU A 599 -17.74 -12.30 -19.78
CA GLU A 599 -18.08 -12.61 -21.17
C GLU A 599 -18.44 -11.32 -21.93
N PRO A 600 -18.13 -11.24 -23.24
CA PRO A 600 -18.63 -10.16 -24.10
C PRO A 600 -20.15 -10.04 -24.08
N TYR A 601 -20.68 -8.85 -24.36
CA TYR A 601 -22.12 -8.69 -24.56
C TYR A 601 -22.57 -9.54 -25.76
N ALA A 602 -23.48 -10.48 -25.48
CA ALA A 602 -24.08 -11.33 -26.50
C ALA A 602 -24.92 -10.52 -27.48
N VAL A 603 -25.17 -11.07 -28.66
CA VAL A 603 -26.09 -10.44 -29.62
C VAL A 603 -27.52 -10.54 -29.10
N ASP A 604 -28.22 -9.40 -29.10
CA ASP A 604 -29.65 -9.34 -28.83
C ASP A 604 -30.37 -8.69 -30.02
N PRO A 605 -31.32 -9.38 -30.67
CA PRO A 605 -32.04 -8.86 -31.83
C PRO A 605 -32.70 -7.50 -31.61
N LEU A 606 -33.11 -7.18 -30.38
CA LEU A 606 -33.78 -5.93 -30.04
C LEU A 606 -32.83 -4.72 -30.03
N ASP A 607 -31.52 -4.95 -30.08
CA ASP A 607 -30.53 -3.87 -30.14
C ASP A 607 -30.26 -3.42 -31.59
N TRP A 608 -30.73 -4.19 -32.59
CA TRP A 608 -30.37 -4.03 -34.00
C TRP A 608 -31.56 -3.72 -34.91
N GLY A 609 -31.46 -2.60 -35.64
CA GLY A 609 -32.34 -2.28 -36.75
C GLY A 609 -31.80 -2.81 -38.08
N PHE A 610 -32.64 -3.49 -38.87
CA PHE A 610 -32.30 -3.90 -40.24
C PHE A 610 -32.97 -3.00 -41.26
N ARG A 611 -32.20 -2.11 -41.91
CA ARG A 611 -32.71 -1.17 -42.93
C ARG A 611 -31.77 -1.12 -44.13
N HIS A 612 -32.34 -1.01 -45.33
CA HIS A 612 -31.57 -0.99 -46.59
C HIS A 612 -30.59 -2.17 -46.70
N ASN A 613 -31.04 -3.38 -46.33
CA ASN A 613 -30.26 -4.61 -46.34
C ASN A 613 -29.01 -4.62 -45.42
N ARG A 614 -28.92 -3.72 -44.45
CA ARG A 614 -27.79 -3.59 -43.52
C ARG A 614 -28.28 -3.44 -42.09
N TYR A 615 -27.44 -3.84 -41.15
CA TYR A 615 -27.69 -3.65 -39.73
C TYR A 615 -27.15 -2.30 -39.26
N ARG A 616 -27.79 -1.76 -38.23
CA ARG A 616 -27.31 -0.67 -37.38
C ARG A 616 -27.82 -0.86 -35.97
N LEU A 617 -27.13 -0.34 -34.98
CA LEU A 617 -27.70 -0.26 -33.63
C LEU A 617 -28.90 0.70 -33.64
N HIS A 618 -29.88 0.45 -32.78
CA HIS A 618 -30.96 1.42 -32.57
C HIS A 618 -30.39 2.71 -31.96
N GLU A 619 -30.84 3.86 -32.46
CA GLU A 619 -30.52 5.15 -31.86
C GLU A 619 -31.47 5.44 -30.68
N ARG A 620 -31.05 6.31 -29.77
CA ARG A 620 -31.86 6.66 -28.59
C ARG A 620 -33.16 7.34 -29.03
N GLY A 621 -34.28 6.61 -28.93
CA GLY A 621 -35.62 7.07 -29.33
C GLY A 621 -36.20 6.43 -30.59
N ASP A 622 -35.50 5.45 -31.20
CA ASP A 622 -36.04 4.57 -32.25
C ASP A 622 -37.11 3.59 -31.74
#